data_AF-A0A6A6SPV7-F1
#
_entry.id   AF-A0A6A6SPV7-F1
#
_cell.length_a   1.000
_cell.length_b   1.000
_cell.length_c   1.000
_cell.angle_alpha   90.00
_cell.angle_beta   90.00
_cell.angle_gamma   90.00
#
_symmetry.space_group_name_H-M   'P 1'
#
loop_
_entity.id
_entity.type
_entity.pdbx_description
1 polymer ?
#
loop_
_entity_poly.entity_id
_entity_poly.type
_entity_poly.pdbx_seq_one_letter_code
_entity_poly.pdbx_strand_id
1 'polypeptide(L)'
;LELVSPILNFQHRDVWQAQIRNVWEALTDKFDTCSTEQCSTHVHVSPSEAEWSLDLVKSAAKAVLYFEGCIDLVMPPDRRTNVWCKSNRWNFFTGSRSLPDLFGQIDAAKSIKRTVFIMSVLSPLPSKEFRGNSSPYDHISRSTRWNFTGLNKNGNGAETKCTIEFRQPPGSASAEDTQLWIDFAASFLQGAFQCAHQIDPTTLPTMELFRSFLLNGALLSGL
;
A
#
# COMPACT_ATOMS: atom_id res chain seq x y z
N LEU A 1 -2.46 17.00 -13.95
CA LEU A 1 -2.01 15.96 -14.91
C LEU A 1 -1.63 14.74 -14.09
N GLU A 2 -2.06 13.55 -14.50
CA GLU A 2 -1.62 12.28 -13.90
C GLU A 2 -0.86 11.50 -14.97
N LEU A 3 0.36 11.06 -14.65
CA LEU A 3 1.16 10.20 -15.52
C LEU A 3 1.07 8.77 -14.99
N VAL A 4 0.67 7.84 -15.84
CA VAL A 4 0.49 6.43 -15.48
C VAL A 4 1.42 5.61 -16.36
N SER A 5 2.27 4.81 -15.72
CA SER A 5 3.18 3.91 -16.45
C SER A 5 2.38 2.76 -17.11
N PRO A 6 2.95 2.10 -18.14
CA PRO A 6 2.55 0.73 -18.44
C PRO A 6 2.83 -0.18 -17.24
N ILE A 7 2.38 -1.44 -17.31
CA ILE A 7 2.78 -2.45 -16.33
C ILE A 7 4.29 -2.70 -16.49
N LEU A 8 5.03 -2.51 -15.41
CA LEU A 8 6.48 -2.70 -15.36
C LEU A 8 6.76 -4.06 -14.71
N ASN A 9 7.60 -4.89 -15.34
CA ASN A 9 8.10 -6.09 -14.69
C ASN A 9 9.25 -5.69 -13.76
N PHE A 10 9.00 -5.74 -12.45
CA PHE A 10 9.97 -5.36 -11.42
C PHE A 10 11.29 -6.14 -11.52
N GLN A 11 11.24 -7.40 -11.97
CA GLN A 11 12.43 -8.25 -12.13
C GLN A 11 13.33 -7.82 -13.30
N HIS A 12 12.81 -7.06 -14.26
CA HIS A 12 13.58 -6.53 -15.38
C HIS A 12 14.05 -5.10 -15.05
N ARG A 13 14.93 -5.00 -14.05
CA ARG A 13 15.30 -3.72 -13.41
C ARG A 13 15.88 -2.69 -14.36
N ASP A 14 16.82 -3.13 -15.19
CA ASP A 14 17.44 -2.32 -16.23
C ASP A 14 16.40 -1.72 -17.20
N VAL A 15 15.39 -2.51 -17.57
CA VAL A 15 14.33 -2.10 -18.49
C VAL A 15 13.42 -1.06 -17.84
N TRP A 16 12.84 -1.35 -16.68
CA TRP A 16 11.85 -0.43 -16.09
C TRP A 16 12.51 0.86 -15.60
N GLN A 17 13.74 0.81 -15.09
CA GLN A 17 14.45 2.02 -14.69
C GLN A 17 14.81 2.90 -15.90
N ALA A 18 15.19 2.29 -17.03
CA ALA A 18 15.41 3.03 -18.27
C ALA A 18 14.11 3.69 -18.77
N GLN A 19 12.97 3.00 -18.70
CA GLN A 19 11.68 3.57 -19.06
C GLN A 19 11.31 4.77 -18.18
N ILE A 20 11.52 4.69 -16.86
CA ILE A 20 11.30 5.82 -15.95
C ILE A 20 12.25 6.99 -16.27
N ARG A 21 13.54 6.73 -16.50
CA ARG A 21 14.49 7.79 -16.89
C ARG A 21 14.08 8.47 -18.19
N ASN A 22 13.73 7.72 -19.22
CA ASN A 22 13.32 8.28 -20.51
C ASN A 22 12.08 9.19 -20.40
N VAL A 23 11.12 8.83 -19.54
CA VAL A 23 9.94 9.68 -19.29
C VAL A 23 10.36 10.98 -18.60
N TRP A 24 11.18 10.89 -17.55
CA TRP A 24 11.66 12.08 -16.85
C TRP A 24 12.53 12.97 -17.73
N GLU A 25 13.43 12.41 -18.53
CA GLU A 25 14.24 13.14 -19.51
C GLU A 25 13.35 13.93 -20.48
N ALA A 26 12.32 13.27 -21.04
CA ALA A 26 11.37 13.92 -21.94
C ALA A 26 10.56 15.03 -21.26
N LEU A 27 10.19 14.85 -19.99
CA LEU A 27 9.50 15.88 -19.20
C LEU A 27 10.42 17.08 -18.96
N THR A 28 11.64 16.85 -18.49
CA THR A 28 12.59 17.93 -18.15
C THR A 28 13.14 18.65 -19.38
N ASP A 29 13.18 18.00 -20.55
CA ASP A 29 13.57 18.64 -21.82
C ASP A 29 12.49 19.61 -22.33
N LYS A 30 11.22 19.39 -22.00
CA LYS A 30 10.08 20.15 -22.54
C LYS A 30 9.36 21.03 -21.51
N PHE A 31 9.54 20.77 -20.22
CA PHE A 31 8.79 21.42 -19.15
C PHE A 31 9.65 21.65 -17.91
N ASP A 32 9.34 22.72 -17.18
CA ASP A 32 9.81 22.88 -15.80
C ASP A 32 9.02 21.92 -14.90
N THR A 33 9.71 20.94 -14.32
CA THR A 33 9.09 19.98 -13.40
C THR A 33 9.16 20.52 -11.96
N CYS A 34 8.04 20.41 -11.23
CA CYS A 34 8.01 20.69 -9.81
C CYS A 34 7.04 19.74 -9.10
N SER A 35 7.32 19.46 -7.83
CA SER A 35 6.43 18.70 -6.94
C SER A 35 5.88 19.64 -5.87
N THR A 36 4.58 19.54 -5.61
CA THR A 36 3.88 20.30 -4.57
C THR A 36 3.21 19.35 -3.59
N GLU A 37 2.66 19.86 -2.49
CA GLU A 37 1.86 19.07 -1.53
C GLU A 37 0.59 18.45 -2.16
N GLN A 38 0.18 18.93 -3.34
CA GLN A 38 -0.92 18.35 -4.12
C GLN A 38 -0.47 17.20 -5.03
N CYS A 39 0.84 16.99 -5.18
CA CYS A 39 1.42 15.92 -5.98
C CYS A 39 1.65 14.66 -5.13
N SER A 40 1.47 13.49 -5.74
CA SER A 40 1.72 12.21 -5.11
C SER A 40 2.29 11.20 -6.10
N THR A 41 3.12 10.30 -5.59
CA THR A 41 3.54 9.10 -6.32
C THR A 41 2.74 7.92 -5.79
N HIS A 42 2.04 7.22 -6.68
CA HIS A 42 1.30 6.00 -6.35
C HIS A 42 2.01 4.80 -6.98
N VAL A 43 2.27 3.76 -6.18
CA VAL A 43 2.90 2.53 -6.67
C VAL A 43 1.91 1.38 -6.55
N HIS A 44 1.50 0.83 -7.68
CA HIS A 44 0.64 -0.34 -7.74
C HIS A 44 1.48 -1.60 -7.90
N VAL A 45 1.30 -2.57 -7.00
CA VAL A 45 2.03 -3.84 -7.03
C VAL A 45 1.06 -5.00 -7.17
N SER A 46 1.36 -5.90 -8.10
CA SER A 46 0.67 -7.18 -8.31
C SER A 46 1.69 -8.30 -8.50
N PRO A 47 1.35 -9.56 -8.18
CA PRO A 47 2.13 -10.70 -8.61
C PRO A 47 2.18 -10.76 -10.15
N SER A 48 3.29 -11.25 -10.72
CA SER A 48 3.51 -11.29 -12.16
C SER A 48 2.63 -12.31 -12.89
N GLU A 49 2.47 -13.50 -12.32
CA GLU A 49 1.82 -14.65 -12.99
C GLU A 49 0.76 -15.35 -12.11
N ALA A 50 0.50 -14.82 -10.91
CA ALA A 50 -0.38 -15.45 -9.92
C ALA A 50 -1.49 -14.51 -9.42
N GLU A 51 -2.60 -15.08 -8.97
CA GLU A 51 -3.54 -14.33 -8.14
C GLU A 51 -2.96 -14.13 -6.74
N TRP A 52 -3.38 -13.05 -6.07
CA TRP A 52 -3.09 -12.87 -4.65
C TRP A 52 -3.65 -14.02 -3.83
N SER A 53 -2.78 -14.71 -3.07
CA SER A 53 -3.26 -15.63 -2.05
C SER A 53 -3.74 -14.86 -0.82
N LEU A 54 -4.70 -15.43 -0.10
CA LEU A 54 -5.20 -14.82 1.14
C LEU A 54 -4.07 -14.62 2.17
N ASP A 55 -3.13 -15.55 2.25
CA ASP A 55 -2.03 -15.49 3.22
C ASP A 55 -1.06 -14.35 2.91
N LEU A 56 -0.73 -14.11 1.63
CA LEU A 56 0.10 -12.96 1.24
C LEU A 56 -0.59 -11.64 1.58
N VAL A 57 -1.90 -11.56 1.34
CA VAL A 57 -2.69 -10.36 1.67
C VAL A 57 -2.75 -10.13 3.18
N LYS A 58 -2.88 -11.19 3.99
CA LYS A 58 -2.83 -11.11 5.47
C LYS A 58 -1.45 -10.65 5.94
N SER A 59 -0.38 -11.21 5.38
CA SER A 59 1.00 -10.81 5.69
C SER A 59 1.24 -9.33 5.41
N ALA A 60 0.83 -8.84 4.24
CA ALA A 60 0.87 -7.42 3.91
C ALA A 60 0.07 -6.58 4.91
N ALA A 61 -1.16 -6.98 5.21
CA ALA A 61 -2.02 -6.25 6.16
C ALA A 61 -1.37 -6.13 7.55
N LYS A 62 -0.81 -7.21 8.08
CA LYS A 62 -0.10 -7.22 9.37
C LYS A 62 1.12 -6.29 9.36
N ALA A 63 1.97 -6.39 8.34
CA ALA A 63 3.15 -5.54 8.21
C ALA A 63 2.78 -4.05 8.07
N VAL A 64 1.75 -3.73 7.27
CA VAL A 64 1.24 -2.35 7.12
C VAL A 64 0.82 -1.80 8.47
N LEU A 65 -0.01 -2.52 9.24
CA LEU A 65 -0.47 -2.03 10.56
C LEU A 65 0.68 -1.88 11.56
N TYR A 66 1.63 -2.81 11.55
CA TYR A 66 2.74 -2.82 12.49
C TYR A 66 3.73 -1.69 12.20
N PHE A 67 4.19 -1.55 10.95
CA PHE A 67 5.22 -0.58 10.57
C PHE A 67 4.69 0.80 10.17
N GLU A 68 3.38 1.04 10.21
CA GLU A 68 2.80 2.32 9.78
C GLU A 68 3.49 3.54 10.43
N GLY A 69 3.77 3.47 11.73
CA GLY A 69 4.47 4.54 12.45
C GLY A 69 5.91 4.76 11.97
N CYS A 70 6.62 3.70 11.60
CA CYS A 70 7.97 3.80 11.02
C CYS A 70 7.95 4.41 9.62
N ILE A 71 6.94 4.07 8.82
CA ILE A 71 6.73 4.69 7.50
C ILE A 71 6.46 6.18 7.68
N ASP A 72 5.63 6.59 8.63
CA ASP A 72 5.35 8.01 8.90
C ASP A 72 6.62 8.82 9.22
N LEU A 73 7.58 8.23 9.93
CA LEU A 73 8.82 8.91 10.30
C LEU A 73 9.70 9.26 9.09
N VAL A 74 9.63 8.49 8.00
CA VAL A 74 10.37 8.74 6.75
C VAL A 74 9.56 9.53 5.72
N MET A 75 8.30 9.84 6.02
CA MET A 75 7.43 10.66 5.17
C MET A 75 7.50 12.13 5.55
N PRO A 76 7.35 13.05 4.58
CA PRO A 76 7.23 14.46 4.89
C PRO A 76 5.91 14.74 5.66
N PRO A 77 5.86 15.79 6.51
CA PRO A 77 4.74 16.01 7.44
C PRO A 77 3.35 16.06 6.77
N ASP A 78 3.25 16.71 5.60
CA ASP A 78 2.02 16.85 4.81
C ASP A 78 1.44 15.50 4.37
N ARG A 79 2.27 14.47 4.23
CA ARG A 79 1.85 13.11 3.85
C ARG A 79 1.50 12.20 5.01
N ARG A 80 1.76 12.61 6.25
CA ARG A 80 1.39 11.85 7.46
C ARG A 80 -0.10 11.98 7.76
N THR A 81 -0.70 13.14 7.52
CA THR A 81 -2.11 13.41 7.87
C THR A 81 -2.99 13.76 6.67
N ASN A 82 -2.58 13.37 5.46
CA ASN A 82 -3.28 13.72 4.22
C ASN A 82 -4.61 12.95 4.05
N VAL A 83 -5.67 13.65 3.65
CA VAL A 83 -7.00 13.07 3.43
C VAL A 83 -7.07 12.05 2.28
N TRP A 84 -6.10 12.09 1.37
CA TRP A 84 -5.99 11.20 0.20
C TRP A 84 -5.12 9.95 0.46
N CYS A 85 -4.45 9.88 1.61
CA CYS A 85 -3.71 8.70 2.09
C CYS A 85 -3.86 8.55 3.61
N LYS A 86 -5.08 8.26 4.05
CA LYS A 86 -5.48 8.06 5.45
C LYS A 86 -4.88 6.79 6.04
N SER A 87 -4.66 6.82 7.34
CA SER A 87 -4.08 5.72 8.10
C SER A 87 -4.86 4.41 7.93
N ASN A 88 -4.13 3.31 7.76
CA ASN A 88 -4.67 1.95 7.86
C ASN A 88 -4.79 1.54 9.34
N ARG A 89 -3.88 1.98 10.22
CA ARG A 89 -3.87 1.69 11.68
C ARG A 89 -4.95 2.42 12.48
N TRP A 90 -5.39 3.57 12.02
CA TRP A 90 -6.35 4.48 12.67
C TRP A 90 -7.56 4.72 11.78
N ASN A 91 -8.16 3.63 11.30
CA ASN A 91 -9.41 3.64 10.56
C ASN A 91 -10.60 3.25 11.46
N PHE A 92 -11.82 3.21 10.91
CA PHE A 92 -13.03 2.93 11.69
C PHE A 92 -12.99 1.56 12.40
N PHE A 93 -12.35 0.57 11.78
CA PHE A 93 -12.16 -0.76 12.36
C PHE A 93 -10.88 -0.86 13.19
N THR A 94 -9.78 -0.25 12.78
CA THR A 94 -8.48 -0.50 13.42
C THR A 94 -8.19 0.43 14.60
N GLY A 95 -8.76 1.64 14.62
CA GLY A 95 -8.35 2.70 15.54
C GLY A 95 -8.59 2.44 17.04
N SER A 96 -9.58 1.61 17.40
CA SER A 96 -9.88 1.30 18.81
C SER A 96 -9.31 -0.04 19.30
N ARG A 97 -8.56 -0.75 18.46
CA ARG A 97 -8.10 -2.12 18.73
C ARG A 97 -6.59 -2.17 18.94
N SER A 98 -6.14 -3.11 19.77
CA SER A 98 -4.72 -3.39 19.96
C SER A 98 -4.13 -4.10 18.73
N LEU A 99 -2.81 -4.03 18.53
CA LEU A 99 -2.16 -4.78 17.45
C LEU A 99 -2.35 -6.30 17.57
N PRO A 100 -2.25 -6.92 18.76
CA PRO A 100 -2.52 -8.35 18.93
C PRO A 100 -3.95 -8.74 18.51
N ASP A 101 -4.95 -7.94 18.91
CA ASP A 101 -6.34 -8.20 18.49
C ASP A 101 -6.49 -8.09 16.97
N LEU A 102 -5.87 -7.08 16.36
CA LEU A 102 -5.92 -6.88 14.91
C LEU A 102 -5.24 -8.02 14.15
N PHE A 103 -4.09 -8.50 14.64
CA PHE A 103 -3.42 -9.66 14.06
C PHE A 103 -4.31 -10.90 14.14
N GLY A 104 -4.92 -11.16 15.31
CA GLY A 104 -5.88 -12.26 15.46
C GLY A 104 -7.08 -12.15 14.51
N GLN A 105 -7.62 -10.95 14.30
CA GLN A 105 -8.72 -10.71 13.35
C GLN A 105 -8.29 -10.91 11.89
N ILE A 106 -7.07 -10.52 11.53
CA ILE A 106 -6.50 -10.72 10.19
C ILE A 106 -6.24 -12.21 9.96
N ASP A 107 -5.62 -12.92 10.91
CA ASP A 107 -5.34 -14.35 10.80
C ASP A 107 -6.64 -15.16 10.73
N ALA A 108 -7.68 -14.77 11.47
CA ALA A 108 -9.01 -15.38 11.43
C ALA A 108 -9.80 -15.07 10.13
N ALA A 109 -9.41 -14.07 9.34
CA ALA A 109 -10.11 -13.70 8.11
C ALA A 109 -10.14 -14.88 7.13
N LYS A 110 -11.33 -15.16 6.57
CA LYS A 110 -11.55 -16.30 5.65
C LYS A 110 -11.58 -15.90 4.18
N SER A 111 -11.40 -14.62 3.86
CA SER A 111 -11.41 -14.12 2.49
C SER A 111 -10.61 -12.83 2.35
N ILE A 112 -10.10 -12.59 1.13
CA ILE A 112 -9.40 -11.34 0.78
C ILE A 112 -10.33 -10.15 1.03
N LYS A 113 -11.61 -10.28 0.66
CA LYS A 113 -12.64 -9.25 0.88
C LYS A 113 -12.75 -8.83 2.36
N ARG A 114 -12.61 -9.77 3.30
CA ARG A 114 -12.60 -9.45 4.74
C ARG A 114 -11.34 -8.70 5.15
N THR A 115 -10.17 -9.08 4.64
CA THR A 115 -8.92 -8.35 4.91
C THR A 115 -8.96 -6.95 4.31
N VAL A 116 -9.46 -6.79 3.09
CA VAL A 116 -9.68 -5.47 2.43
C VAL A 116 -10.57 -4.58 3.30
N PHE A 117 -11.67 -5.13 3.84
CA PHE A 117 -12.56 -4.42 4.76
C PHE A 117 -11.82 -3.91 5.99
N ILE A 118 -11.05 -4.77 6.67
CA ILE A 118 -10.27 -4.40 7.87
C ILE A 118 -9.32 -3.23 7.55
N MET A 119 -8.66 -3.30 6.39
CA MET A 119 -7.63 -2.33 6.02
C MET A 119 -8.18 -1.00 5.47
N SER A 120 -9.42 -0.97 4.98
CA SER A 120 -9.89 0.13 4.10
C SER A 120 -11.21 0.78 4.52
N VAL A 121 -11.83 0.37 5.65
CA VAL A 121 -13.09 0.95 6.11
C VAL A 121 -12.87 2.26 6.89
N LEU A 122 -13.42 3.37 6.37
CA LEU A 122 -13.20 4.71 6.93
C LEU A 122 -14.42 5.36 7.57
N SER A 123 -15.58 4.71 7.52
CA SER A 123 -16.84 5.28 8.02
C SER A 123 -17.65 4.24 8.79
N PRO A 124 -18.56 4.68 9.68
CA PRO A 124 -19.42 3.78 10.42
C PRO A 124 -20.21 2.88 9.48
N LEU A 125 -20.37 1.62 9.88
CA LEU A 125 -21.35 0.74 9.25
C LEU A 125 -22.76 1.32 9.50
N PRO A 126 -23.71 1.14 8.57
CA PRO A 126 -25.09 1.53 8.81
C PRO A 126 -25.58 0.84 10.08
N SER A 127 -26.33 1.55 10.95
CA SER A 127 -27.02 0.88 12.05
C SER A 127 -27.97 -0.17 11.47
N LYS A 128 -28.31 -1.22 12.25
CA LYS A 128 -29.35 -2.19 11.85
C LYS A 128 -30.71 -1.54 11.54
N GLU A 129 -30.89 -0.28 11.93
CA GLU A 129 -32.07 0.54 11.70
C GLU A 129 -32.06 1.26 10.34
N PHE A 130 -30.90 1.34 9.67
CA PHE A 130 -30.81 1.86 8.31
C PHE A 130 -31.28 0.76 7.33
N ARG A 131 -32.58 0.76 7.04
CA ARG A 131 -33.25 -0.14 6.08
C ARG A 131 -32.89 0.21 4.63
N GLY A 132 -31.60 0.22 4.29
CA GLY A 132 -31.11 0.32 2.93
C GLY A 132 -30.37 -0.96 2.54
N ASN A 133 -30.35 -1.29 1.25
CA ASN A 133 -29.54 -2.37 0.67
C ASN A 133 -28.02 -2.12 0.76
N SER A 134 -27.56 -1.17 1.58
CA SER A 134 -26.16 -0.80 1.71
C SER A 134 -25.38 -1.91 2.41
N SER A 135 -24.48 -2.52 1.65
CA SER A 135 -23.55 -3.52 2.10
C SER A 135 -22.50 -2.88 3.02
N PRO A 136 -22.01 -3.55 4.08
CA PRO A 136 -20.87 -3.08 4.88
C PRO A 136 -19.63 -2.72 4.05
N TYR A 137 -19.54 -3.28 2.85
CA TYR A 137 -18.46 -3.05 1.89
C TYR A 137 -18.60 -1.73 1.11
N ASP A 138 -19.74 -1.04 1.19
CA ASP A 138 -19.98 0.26 0.54
C ASP A 138 -19.25 1.42 1.24
N HIS A 139 -18.70 1.16 2.45
CA HIS A 139 -17.94 2.12 3.25
C HIS A 139 -16.41 1.96 3.12
N ILE A 140 -15.97 1.13 2.17
CA ILE A 140 -14.56 0.94 1.84
C ILE A 140 -14.07 2.14 1.03
N SER A 141 -12.97 2.75 1.46
CA SER A 141 -12.33 3.86 0.76
C SER A 141 -11.04 3.43 0.07
N ARG A 142 -10.75 4.05 -1.07
CA ARG A 142 -9.48 3.93 -1.78
C ARG A 142 -8.38 4.84 -1.21
N SER A 143 -8.75 5.76 -0.32
CA SER A 143 -7.89 6.84 0.18
C SER A 143 -7.08 6.42 1.40
N THR A 144 -6.61 5.18 1.48
CA THR A 144 -5.71 4.70 2.55
C THR A 144 -4.25 4.72 2.11
N ARG A 145 -3.30 4.82 3.05
CA ARG A 145 -1.85 4.82 2.76
C ARG A 145 -1.42 3.61 1.94
N TRP A 146 -1.85 2.44 2.37
CA TRP A 146 -1.84 1.23 1.58
C TRP A 146 -3.29 0.88 1.22
N ASN A 147 -3.61 0.96 -0.07
CA ASN A 147 -4.94 0.73 -0.60
C ASN A 147 -5.07 -0.72 -1.11
N PHE A 148 -5.93 -1.48 -0.43
CA PHE A 148 -6.20 -2.89 -0.72
C PHE A 148 -7.43 -3.06 -1.63
N THR A 149 -8.15 -1.99 -1.96
CA THR A 149 -9.42 -2.07 -2.69
C THR A 149 -9.29 -2.64 -4.10
N GLY A 150 -8.09 -2.55 -4.70
CA GLY A 150 -7.75 -3.16 -5.98
C GLY A 150 -7.85 -4.69 -6.00
N LEU A 151 -7.93 -5.33 -4.83
CA LEU A 151 -8.06 -6.79 -4.67
C LEU A 151 -9.51 -7.30 -4.71
N ASN A 152 -10.51 -6.42 -4.57
CA ASN A 152 -11.91 -6.84 -4.65
C ASN A 152 -12.31 -7.03 -6.11
N LYS A 153 -12.61 -8.27 -6.53
CA LYS A 153 -13.23 -8.56 -7.84
C LYS A 153 -14.55 -7.79 -7.95
N ASN A 154 -14.70 -6.89 -8.92
CA ASN A 154 -15.97 -6.22 -9.18
C ASN A 154 -16.97 -7.24 -9.76
N GLY A 155 -18.20 -7.28 -9.24
CA GLY A 155 -19.26 -8.17 -9.74
C GLY A 155 -19.73 -7.89 -11.17
N ASN A 156 -19.16 -6.88 -11.83
CA ASN A 156 -19.61 -6.35 -13.12
C ASN A 156 -18.63 -6.71 -14.27
N GLY A 157 -17.65 -7.59 -14.04
CA GLY A 157 -16.69 -8.02 -15.07
C GLY A 157 -15.67 -6.97 -15.51
N ALA A 158 -15.66 -5.76 -14.92
CA ALA A 158 -14.60 -4.78 -15.14
C ALA A 158 -13.31 -5.26 -14.46
N GLU A 159 -12.24 -5.40 -15.25
CA GLU A 159 -10.91 -5.81 -14.79
C GLU A 159 -10.50 -4.99 -13.56
N THR A 160 -10.42 -5.66 -12.42
CA THR A 160 -9.79 -5.10 -11.24
C THR A 160 -8.30 -5.17 -11.49
N LYS A 161 -7.58 -4.07 -11.27
CA LYS A 161 -6.11 -4.03 -11.44
C LYS A 161 -5.37 -5.08 -10.59
N CYS A 162 -6.06 -5.77 -9.65
CA CYS A 162 -5.51 -6.84 -8.81
C CYS A 162 -4.23 -6.40 -8.08
N THR A 163 -4.23 -5.16 -7.60
CA THR A 163 -3.06 -4.52 -7.00
C THR A 163 -3.30 -4.15 -5.53
N ILE A 164 -2.20 -4.17 -4.77
CA ILE A 164 -2.07 -3.38 -3.56
C ILE A 164 -1.35 -2.08 -3.97
N GLU A 165 -1.90 -0.93 -3.60
CA GLU A 165 -1.40 0.37 -4.01
C GLU A 165 -0.81 1.14 -2.81
N PHE A 166 0.45 1.57 -2.92
CA PHE A 166 1.08 2.47 -1.97
C PHE A 166 0.85 3.92 -2.38
N ARG A 167 0.11 4.66 -1.55
CA ARG A 167 -0.39 6.02 -1.84
C ARG A 167 0.21 7.10 -0.96
N GLN A 168 1.09 6.75 -0.02
CA GLN A 168 1.67 7.71 0.92
C GLN A 168 2.81 8.58 0.37
N PRO A 169 3.64 8.15 -0.60
CA PRO A 169 4.77 8.95 -1.08
C PRO A 169 4.41 10.34 -1.61
N PRO A 170 5.22 11.39 -1.31
CA PRO A 170 5.12 12.69 -1.97
C PRO A 170 5.23 12.56 -3.50
N GLY A 171 4.86 13.60 -4.24
CA GLY A 171 5.11 13.61 -5.67
C GLY A 171 6.61 13.53 -5.96
N SER A 172 7.01 12.61 -6.84
CA SER A 172 8.38 12.53 -7.33
C SER A 172 8.73 13.77 -8.13
N ALA A 173 9.96 14.28 -7.98
CA ALA A 173 10.50 15.39 -8.77
C ALA A 173 11.60 14.93 -9.75
N SER A 174 12.01 13.66 -9.69
CA SER A 174 13.04 13.05 -10.54
C SER A 174 12.79 11.57 -10.81
N ALA A 175 13.58 11.01 -11.72
CA ALA A 175 13.59 9.57 -11.98
C ALA A 175 14.02 8.77 -10.74
N GLU A 176 15.00 9.29 -10.00
CA GLU A 176 15.52 8.69 -8.78
C GLU A 176 14.45 8.65 -7.69
N ASP A 177 13.66 9.72 -7.53
CA ASP A 177 12.53 9.75 -6.60
C ASP A 177 11.48 8.70 -6.97
N THR A 178 11.14 8.59 -8.26
CA THR A 178 10.15 7.60 -8.72
C THR A 178 10.66 6.19 -8.50
N GLN A 179 11.91 5.91 -8.85
CA GLN A 179 12.55 4.60 -8.65
C GLN A 179 12.62 4.23 -7.17
N LEU A 180 12.97 5.19 -6.29
CA LEU A 180 13.00 4.99 -4.84
C LEU A 180 11.67 4.49 -4.30
N TRP A 181 10.56 5.11 -4.70
CA TRP A 181 9.25 4.70 -4.19
C TRP A 181 8.78 3.36 -4.75
N ILE A 182 9.16 3.03 -6.00
CA ILE A 182 8.94 1.70 -6.58
C ILE A 182 9.71 0.64 -5.80
N ASP A 183 11.02 0.85 -5.60
CA ASP A 183 11.89 -0.05 -4.84
C ASP A 183 11.41 -0.20 -3.40
N PHE A 184 11.00 0.88 -2.74
CA PHE A 184 10.44 0.85 -1.39
C PHE A 184 9.17 -0.02 -1.32
N ALA A 185 8.20 0.20 -2.21
CA ALA A 185 6.93 -0.51 -2.16
C ALA A 185 7.11 -2.02 -2.42
N ALA A 186 7.93 -2.37 -3.41
CA ALA A 186 8.26 -3.76 -3.72
C ALA A 186 9.00 -4.44 -2.56
N SER A 187 10.05 -3.79 -2.02
CA SER A 187 10.82 -4.29 -0.89
C SER A 187 9.95 -4.49 0.35
N PHE A 188 9.08 -3.53 0.65
CA PHE A 188 8.18 -3.62 1.80
C PHE A 188 7.23 -4.81 1.70
N LEU A 189 6.61 -5.01 0.53
CA LEU A 189 5.69 -6.14 0.33
C LEU A 189 6.42 -7.49 0.34
N GLN A 190 7.60 -7.59 -0.27
CA GLN A 190 8.40 -8.81 -0.21
C GLN A 190 8.87 -9.12 1.22
N GLY A 191 9.31 -8.10 1.97
CA GLY A 191 9.59 -8.22 3.39
C GLY A 191 8.36 -8.72 4.16
N ALA A 192 7.16 -8.23 3.84
CA ALA A 192 5.93 -8.66 4.49
C ALA A 192 5.65 -10.13 4.23
N PHE A 193 5.76 -10.59 2.98
CA PHE A 193 5.46 -11.97 2.62
C PHE A 193 6.38 -12.97 3.30
N GLN A 194 7.65 -12.59 3.50
CA GLN A 194 8.66 -13.48 4.07
C GLN A 194 8.73 -13.36 5.60
N CYS A 195 8.56 -12.17 6.17
CA CYS A 195 8.86 -11.91 7.57
C CYS A 195 7.65 -11.56 8.44
N ALA A 196 6.43 -11.38 7.88
CA ALA A 196 5.28 -10.96 8.70
C ALA A 196 4.87 -11.98 9.77
N HIS A 197 5.23 -13.26 9.60
CA HIS A 197 4.99 -14.29 10.61
C HIS A 197 5.90 -14.15 11.86
N GLN A 198 6.99 -13.38 11.75
CA GLN A 198 7.96 -13.13 12.83
C GLN A 198 7.66 -11.84 13.58
N ILE A 199 6.71 -11.03 13.09
CA ILE A 199 6.32 -9.79 13.75
C ILE A 199 5.58 -10.13 15.04
N ASP A 200 6.13 -9.70 16.18
CA ASP A 200 5.47 -9.76 17.48
C ASP A 200 4.58 -8.52 17.68
N PRO A 201 3.24 -8.64 17.61
CA PRO A 201 2.34 -7.50 17.76
C PRO A 201 2.27 -6.95 19.19
N THR A 202 2.90 -7.59 20.18
CA THR A 202 2.97 -7.11 21.56
C THR A 202 4.10 -6.10 21.78
N THR A 203 5.01 -5.99 20.81
CA THR A 203 6.14 -5.04 20.83
C THR A 203 5.90 -3.88 19.87
N LEU A 204 6.54 -2.74 20.13
CA LEU A 204 6.50 -1.61 19.19
C LEU A 204 7.59 -1.78 18.12
N PRO A 205 7.31 -1.42 16.86
CA PRO A 205 8.33 -1.43 15.82
C PRO A 205 9.43 -0.42 16.14
N THR A 206 10.68 -0.80 15.89
CA THR A 206 11.81 0.13 15.91
C THR A 206 12.22 0.47 14.48
N MET A 207 12.87 1.62 14.28
CA MET A 207 13.43 1.98 12.98
C MET A 207 14.53 1.01 12.52
N GLU A 208 15.26 0.40 13.45
CA GLU A 208 16.25 -0.63 13.14
C GLU A 208 15.59 -1.91 12.62
N LEU A 209 14.52 -2.38 13.28
CA LEU A 209 13.74 -3.52 12.81
C LEU A 209 13.11 -3.23 11.45
N PHE A 210 12.53 -2.03 11.27
CA PHE A 210 11.95 -1.60 10.00
C PHE A 210 12.99 -1.54 8.88
N ARG A 211 14.19 -1.03 9.14
CA ARG A 211 15.30 -1.01 8.19
C ARG A 211 15.70 -2.44 7.79
N SER A 212 15.91 -3.33 8.76
CA SER A 212 16.26 -4.72 8.49
C SER A 212 15.18 -5.44 7.69
N PHE A 213 13.91 -5.20 8.01
CA PHE A 213 12.76 -5.71 7.27
C PHE A 213 12.76 -5.26 5.80
N LEU A 214 12.99 -3.96 5.54
CA LEU A 214 13.08 -3.43 4.18
C LEU A 214 14.28 -3.99 3.42
N LEU A 215 15.47 -4.07 4.04
CA LEU A 215 16.67 -4.59 3.39
C LEU A 215 16.54 -6.07 3.02
N ASN A 216 15.96 -6.88 3.91
CA ASN A 216 15.66 -8.28 3.59
C ASN A 216 14.66 -8.39 2.44
N GLY A 217 13.62 -7.57 2.45
CA GLY A 217 12.66 -7.48 1.35
C GLY A 217 13.30 -7.09 0.03
N ALA A 218 14.21 -6.10 0.05
CA ALA A 218 14.96 -5.64 -1.13
C ALA A 218 15.81 -6.76 -1.73
N LEU A 219 16.62 -7.43 -0.89
CA LEU A 219 17.45 -8.57 -1.30
C LEU A 219 16.61 -9.67 -1.97
N LEU A 220 15.46 -9.98 -1.39
CA LEU A 220 14.51 -10.99 -1.91
C LEU A 220 13.75 -10.52 -3.15
N SER A 221 13.75 -9.22 -3.43
CA SER A 221 13.17 -8.64 -4.64
C SER A 221 14.17 -8.54 -5.79
N GLY A 222 15.46 -8.83 -5.54
CA GLY A 222 16.55 -8.71 -6.51
C GLY A 222 17.21 -7.33 -6.56
N LEU A 223 17.12 -6.54 -5.47
CA LEU A 223 17.79 -5.25 -5.30
C LEU A 223 19.11 -5.37 -4.53
#